data_AF-W6RQW9-F1
#
_entry.id   AF-W6RQW9-F1
#
_cell.length_a   1.000
_cell.length_b   1.000
_cell.length_c   1.000
_cell.angle_alpha   90.00
_cell.angle_beta   90.00
_cell.angle_gamma   90.00
#
_symmetry.space_group_name_H-M   'P 1'
#
loop_
_entity.id
_entity.type
_entity.pdbx_description
1 polymer ?
#
loop_
_entity_poly.entity_id
_entity_poly.type
_entity_poly.pdbx_seq_one_letter_code
_entity_poly.pdbx_strand_id
1 'polypeptide(L)'
;MAGRMEADPDAIDQDLLCERRCLLACAEAVTIADLHDVQRLSRGEHVCVAGSRVVRMAVGYQRSLYRSHGIHIESPLRTIEPLGGGIEQGVWFHACKDSGKERKGQWDAGSDKRRAPETVACIEMKQVRWHVSCRAYRMKNSSLVSSRRHLLRLAGASALTLIAFRSFATTREGDLRGPIDAVRYKTTSSAADRKSVSLQKMIDQAAAENVPVFLPPGTYKVSNLVLPENTRITGVPGASRIVYTGDGHLFSAENIKRVELSDIVIDGQNRWLGDYASALLQFTGVDEVLIDNCEIGGSRKHAVQLERCGGRIERSRISGAAQSGIYAVEANGLSITGNEVFDCGNGGILVHRWKKAVDNSVVNGNRIHRIKANAGGTGQNGNGINIFRADNVMVANNHISDCAFTAIRANSASNIQITGNQCQRSGETAIYVEFEFQGALVSDNMVDGAANGISIANFDQGGRLASVTGNVVRNLTLKGPYEHEVGFGIGIAAEADTLVSGNVIEGAPRWGMQLGWGPYLRNLVVTGNIIRKAPVGCAVSVAKGAGPAVITDNVFQETPDGAVLGFEWDKKVSGELATAGSSPYGQLTVERNRIS
;
A
#
# COMPACT_ATOMS: atom_id res chain seq x y z
N MET A 1 -28.58 -56.99 -21.54
CA MET A 1 -30.00 -56.84 -21.95
C MET A 1 -30.19 -55.40 -22.42
N ALA A 2 -30.59 -55.24 -23.70
CA ALA A 2 -31.10 -54.06 -24.43
C ALA A 2 -30.42 -52.67 -24.21
N GLY A 3 -29.93 -51.94 -25.21
CA GLY A 3 -29.89 -52.12 -26.66
C GLY A 3 -29.64 -50.79 -27.40
N ARG A 4 -28.55 -50.78 -28.19
CA ARG A 4 -28.27 -50.03 -29.44
C ARG A 4 -28.17 -48.49 -29.48
N MET A 5 -26.96 -48.03 -29.81
CA MET A 5 -26.72 -47.07 -30.89
C MET A 5 -25.71 -47.70 -31.88
N GLU A 6 -26.19 -47.97 -33.10
CA GLU A 6 -25.45 -48.08 -34.39
C GLU A 6 -25.81 -46.78 -35.15
N ALA A 7 -25.08 -46.18 -36.10
CA ALA A 7 -23.94 -46.55 -36.93
C ALA A 7 -23.25 -45.27 -37.48
N ASP A 8 -21.97 -45.38 -37.81
CA ASP A 8 -21.24 -44.63 -38.88
C ASP A 8 -21.66 -45.24 -40.27
N PRO A 9 -21.48 -44.68 -41.50
CA PRO A 9 -20.29 -43.97 -42.01
C PRO A 9 -20.44 -43.01 -43.25
N ASP A 10 -19.29 -42.43 -43.65
CA ASP A 10 -18.78 -42.17 -45.02
C ASP A 10 -19.21 -41.00 -45.95
N ALA A 11 -18.16 -40.47 -46.61
CA ALA A 11 -18.04 -39.77 -47.91
C ALA A 11 -18.32 -38.24 -47.97
N ILE A 12 -17.29 -37.37 -48.06
CA ILE A 12 -16.52 -36.93 -49.26
C ILE A 12 -17.38 -36.12 -50.25
N ASP A 13 -17.08 -34.82 -50.48
CA ASP A 13 -16.45 -34.35 -51.73
C ASP A 13 -16.05 -32.85 -51.73
N GLN A 14 -15.13 -32.55 -52.65
CA GLN A 14 -14.29 -31.36 -52.86
C GLN A 14 -14.94 -30.25 -53.71
N ASP A 15 -14.38 -29.04 -53.55
CA ASP A 15 -14.11 -27.97 -54.53
C ASP A 15 -15.16 -27.53 -55.57
N LEU A 16 -15.49 -26.22 -55.53
CA LEU A 16 -15.68 -25.41 -56.73
C LEU A 16 -15.26 -23.95 -56.51
N LEU A 17 -14.45 -23.49 -57.45
CA LEU A 17 -13.68 -22.25 -57.55
C LEU A 17 -14.47 -21.03 -58.06
N CYS A 18 -13.89 -19.83 -57.80
CA CYS A 18 -13.83 -18.64 -58.69
C CYS A 18 -15.10 -17.77 -58.86
N GLU A 19 -15.11 -16.43 -58.95
CA GLU A 19 -14.12 -15.40 -59.34
C GLU A 19 -14.53 -13.97 -58.86
N ARG A 20 -13.50 -13.13 -58.53
CA ARG A 20 -13.28 -11.68 -58.86
C ARG A 20 -14.29 -10.57 -58.44
N ARG A 21 -13.92 -9.31 -58.13
CA ARG A 21 -12.66 -8.50 -57.98
C ARG A 21 -13.03 -7.07 -57.48
N CYS A 22 -11.99 -6.34 -57.03
CA CYS A 22 -11.79 -4.87 -56.89
C CYS A 22 -12.19 -4.21 -55.55
N LEU A 23 -11.43 -3.32 -54.88
CA LEU A 23 -10.08 -2.68 -54.95
C LEU A 23 -9.90 -1.99 -53.55
N LEU A 24 -8.83 -2.20 -52.75
CA LEU A 24 -7.47 -1.60 -52.75
C LEU A 24 -7.31 -0.24 -52.02
N ALA A 25 -6.58 -0.23 -50.88
CA ALA A 25 -5.57 0.76 -50.39
C ALA A 25 -5.20 0.43 -48.92
N CYS A 26 -4.10 -0.29 -48.60
CA CYS A 26 -2.68 0.11 -48.50
C CYS A 26 -2.30 1.09 -47.37
N ALA A 27 -1.66 0.57 -46.31
CA ALA A 27 -0.55 1.22 -45.60
C ALA A 27 0.30 0.14 -44.89
N GLU A 28 1.55 -0.04 -45.35
CA GLU A 28 2.57 -0.93 -44.79
C GLU A 28 3.22 -0.32 -43.54
N ALA A 29 3.58 -1.17 -42.57
CA ALA A 29 4.51 -0.83 -41.50
C ALA A 29 5.87 -1.44 -41.82
N VAL A 30 6.85 -0.57 -42.13
CA VAL A 30 8.26 -0.92 -42.32
C VAL A 30 8.93 -1.03 -40.95
N THR A 31 9.42 -2.21 -40.60
CA THR A 31 10.34 -2.43 -39.49
C THR A 31 11.78 -2.38 -39.99
N ILE A 32 12.57 -1.47 -39.44
CA ILE A 32 14.02 -1.38 -39.65
C ILE A 32 14.70 -2.29 -38.63
N ALA A 33 15.46 -3.28 -39.10
CA ALA A 33 16.31 -4.12 -38.28
C ALA A 33 17.70 -3.47 -38.12
N ASP A 34 18.20 -3.40 -36.89
CA ASP A 34 19.52 -2.85 -36.59
C ASP A 34 20.66 -3.79 -37.04
N LEU A 35 21.72 -3.16 -37.55
CA LEU A 35 22.97 -3.76 -38.00
C LEU A 35 23.78 -4.35 -36.83
N HIS A 36 23.31 -5.46 -36.27
CA HIS A 36 24.14 -6.33 -35.41
C HIS A 36 23.79 -7.83 -35.53
N ASP A 37 22.66 -8.18 -36.14
CA ASP A 37 22.23 -9.58 -36.31
C ASP A 37 22.74 -10.26 -37.60
N VAL A 38 23.31 -9.50 -38.53
CA VAL A 38 23.88 -10.02 -39.79
C VAL A 38 25.26 -10.69 -39.58
N GLN A 39 25.91 -10.47 -38.43
CA GLN A 39 27.20 -11.11 -38.09
C GLN A 39 27.07 -12.42 -37.31
N ARG A 40 25.86 -12.80 -36.87
CA ARG A 40 25.62 -14.07 -36.16
C ARG A 40 25.18 -15.22 -37.06
N LEU A 41 24.69 -14.93 -38.26
CA LEU A 41 24.27 -15.93 -39.25
C LEU A 41 25.40 -16.46 -40.14
N SER A 42 26.60 -15.88 -40.08
CA SER A 42 27.77 -16.32 -40.87
C SER A 42 28.64 -17.38 -40.17
N ARG A 43 28.24 -17.90 -39.01
CA ARG A 43 29.06 -18.83 -38.20
C ARG A 43 28.55 -20.27 -38.09
N GLY A 44 27.44 -20.63 -38.76
CA GLY A 44 27.13 -22.04 -39.04
C GLY A 44 27.10 -22.99 -37.84
N GLU A 45 26.57 -22.56 -36.68
CA GLU A 45 26.40 -23.42 -35.51
C GLU A 45 24.92 -23.72 -35.28
N HIS A 46 24.46 -24.86 -35.83
CA HIS A 46 23.20 -25.48 -35.42
C HIS A 46 23.49 -26.79 -34.69
N VAL A 47 22.85 -26.96 -33.54
CA VAL A 47 22.45 -28.28 -33.05
C VAL A 47 21.00 -28.21 -32.60
N CYS A 48 20.13 -28.95 -33.28
CA CYS A 48 18.76 -29.24 -32.86
C CYS A 48 18.79 -30.26 -31.71
N VAL A 49 17.95 -30.05 -30.68
CA VAL A 49 17.58 -31.13 -29.75
C VAL A 49 16.05 -31.23 -29.68
N ALA A 50 15.58 -32.46 -29.87
CA ALA A 50 14.19 -32.85 -30.02
C ALA A 50 13.44 -33.01 -28.69
N GLY A 51 12.13 -32.71 -28.74
CA GLY A 51 11.04 -33.52 -28.20
C GLY A 51 11.05 -33.87 -26.71
N SER A 52 10.36 -33.07 -25.91
CA SER A 52 9.99 -33.39 -24.52
C SER A 52 8.96 -34.54 -24.47
N ARG A 53 9.37 -35.72 -23.99
CA ARG A 53 8.47 -36.79 -23.57
C ARG A 53 7.90 -36.51 -22.18
N VAL A 54 6.59 -36.68 -22.06
CA VAL A 54 5.83 -36.65 -20.81
C VAL A 54 6.22 -37.84 -19.94
N VAL A 55 6.68 -37.59 -18.72
CA VAL A 55 6.81 -38.61 -17.67
C VAL A 55 5.92 -38.20 -16.51
N ARG A 56 4.86 -38.99 -16.26
CA ARG A 56 4.15 -39.01 -14.98
C ARG A 56 5.08 -39.62 -13.94
N MET A 57 5.32 -38.94 -12.82
CA MET A 57 5.78 -39.60 -11.59
C MET A 57 4.83 -39.28 -10.44
N ALA A 58 4.40 -40.36 -9.79
CA ALA A 58 3.62 -40.37 -8.57
C ALA A 58 4.44 -39.80 -7.42
N VAL A 59 3.87 -38.84 -6.69
CA VAL A 59 4.47 -38.27 -5.49
C VAL A 59 4.18 -39.22 -4.33
N GLY A 60 5.17 -40.06 -3.99
CA GLY A 60 5.21 -40.82 -2.76
C GLY A 60 5.60 -39.90 -1.60
N TYR A 61 4.69 -39.78 -0.63
CA TYR A 61 4.90 -39.10 0.64
C TYR A 61 5.98 -39.85 1.45
N GLN A 62 7.13 -39.21 1.73
CA GLN A 62 8.01 -39.61 2.82
C GLN A 62 8.16 -38.44 3.80
N ARG A 63 7.66 -38.69 5.01
CA ARG A 63 7.75 -37.83 6.20
C ARG A 63 9.21 -37.58 6.57
N SER A 64 9.59 -36.32 6.78
CA SER A 64 10.63 -35.96 7.73
C SER A 64 9.99 -35.20 8.89
N LEU A 65 10.14 -35.78 10.07
CA LEU A 65 9.68 -35.28 11.37
C LEU A 65 10.46 -34.02 11.76
N TYR A 66 9.78 -32.93 12.03
CA TYR A 66 10.01 -32.06 13.19
C TYR A 66 8.72 -31.27 13.44
N ARG A 67 8.15 -31.43 14.64
CA ARG A 67 6.89 -30.81 15.08
C ARG A 67 7.18 -29.72 16.12
N SER A 68 6.18 -28.84 16.24
CA SER A 68 5.91 -27.80 17.25
C SER A 68 6.28 -26.39 16.76
N HIS A 69 5.39 -25.42 16.53
CA HIS A 69 3.97 -25.25 16.87
C HIS A 69 3.20 -24.67 15.66
N GLY A 70 2.04 -25.24 15.33
CA GLY A 70 1.18 -24.75 14.26
C GLY A 70 0.25 -23.65 14.76
N ILE A 71 0.30 -22.47 14.12
CA ILE A 71 -0.80 -21.51 14.16
C ILE A 71 -1.62 -21.77 12.90
N HIS A 72 -2.85 -22.24 13.11
CA HIS A 72 -3.83 -22.44 12.06
C HIS A 72 -4.25 -21.09 11.44
N ILE A 73 -4.12 -20.96 10.13
CA ILE A 73 -4.75 -19.90 9.34
C ILE A 73 -6.18 -20.37 9.05
N GLU A 74 -7.15 -19.99 9.88
CA GLU A 74 -8.57 -20.15 9.58
C GLU A 74 -9.12 -18.89 8.91
N SER A 75 -9.68 -19.08 7.72
CA SER A 75 -10.50 -18.11 6.99
C SER A 75 -11.95 -18.22 7.49
N PRO A 76 -12.65 -17.14 7.87
CA PRO A 76 -14.02 -17.29 8.35
C PRO A 76 -15.00 -17.26 7.17
N LEU A 77 -15.70 -18.37 6.92
CA LEU A 77 -16.95 -18.40 6.18
C LEU A 77 -18.02 -19.13 6.99
N ARG A 78 -19.04 -18.34 7.38
CA ARG A 78 -20.45 -18.66 7.64
C ARG A 78 -20.80 -19.73 8.68
N THR A 79 -21.32 -19.23 9.80
CA THR A 79 -22.26 -19.88 10.72
C THR A 79 -23.63 -20.12 10.06
N ILE A 80 -24.15 -21.34 10.18
CA ILE A 80 -25.57 -21.66 10.13
C ILE A 80 -25.86 -22.45 11.41
N GLU A 81 -26.67 -21.88 12.30
CA GLU A 81 -27.43 -22.57 13.36
C GLU A 81 -28.87 -22.85 12.84
N PRO A 82 -29.75 -23.65 13.49
CA PRO A 82 -29.71 -24.14 14.88
C PRO A 82 -30.14 -25.61 15.08
N LEU A 83 -30.06 -26.11 16.33
CA LEU A 83 -31.19 -26.70 17.08
C LEU A 83 -30.74 -27.29 18.43
N GLY A 84 -31.37 -26.84 19.51
CA GLY A 84 -31.83 -27.74 20.59
C GLY A 84 -31.17 -27.63 21.98
N GLY A 85 -31.81 -26.84 22.85
CA GLY A 85 -32.22 -27.29 24.19
C GLY A 85 -31.23 -27.15 25.35
N GLY A 86 -31.73 -26.68 26.49
CA GLY A 86 -31.13 -26.98 27.79
C GLY A 86 -30.98 -25.79 28.73
N ILE A 87 -31.93 -25.67 29.64
CA ILE A 87 -32.01 -24.75 30.78
C ILE A 87 -31.02 -25.23 31.85
N GLU A 88 -30.30 -24.35 32.55
CA GLU A 88 -30.22 -24.39 34.03
C GLU A 88 -29.49 -23.19 34.66
N GLN A 89 -29.99 -22.83 35.84
CA GLN A 89 -29.62 -21.72 36.70
C GLN A 89 -28.42 -22.07 37.59
N GLY A 90 -27.72 -21.05 38.12
CA GLY A 90 -26.79 -21.27 39.24
C GLY A 90 -25.94 -20.06 39.63
N VAL A 91 -26.50 -19.20 40.49
CA VAL A 91 -25.75 -18.28 41.36
C VAL A 91 -25.07 -19.10 42.46
N TRP A 92 -23.86 -18.74 42.92
CA TRP A 92 -23.47 -18.56 44.34
C TRP A 92 -21.98 -18.21 44.53
N PHE A 93 -21.76 -17.31 45.49
CA PHE A 93 -20.51 -16.88 46.13
C PHE A 93 -19.83 -18.02 46.92
N HIS A 94 -18.50 -18.03 47.09
CA HIS A 94 -17.79 -17.43 48.25
C HIS A 94 -16.29 -17.81 48.31
N ALA A 95 -15.58 -17.08 49.19
CA ALA A 95 -14.14 -16.97 49.36
C ALA A 95 -13.54 -17.87 50.46
N CYS A 96 -12.21 -18.07 50.42
CA CYS A 96 -11.27 -18.34 51.52
C CYS A 96 -9.88 -18.62 50.92
N LYS A 97 -8.71 -18.34 51.50
CA LYS A 97 -8.30 -17.69 52.76
C LYS A 97 -6.78 -17.43 52.71
N ASP A 98 -6.35 -16.48 53.53
CA ASP A 98 -4.99 -15.97 53.76
C ASP A 98 -3.92 -16.98 54.21
N SER A 99 -2.65 -16.59 54.05
CA SER A 99 -1.71 -16.57 55.19
C SER A 99 -0.61 -15.51 55.00
N GLY A 100 -0.43 -14.66 56.02
CA GLY A 100 0.48 -13.52 56.02
C GLY A 100 1.81 -13.74 56.77
N LYS A 101 2.61 -12.67 56.80
CA LYS A 101 3.65 -12.40 57.80
C LYS A 101 3.82 -10.89 57.97
N GLU A 102 3.46 -10.38 59.15
CA GLU A 102 3.80 -9.05 59.65
C GLU A 102 5.18 -9.05 60.33
N ARG A 103 5.88 -7.91 60.28
CA ARG A 103 6.49 -7.29 61.48
C ARG A 103 6.38 -5.75 61.43
N LYS A 104 5.91 -5.23 62.56
CA LYS A 104 5.72 -3.85 63.06
C LYS A 104 7.04 -3.03 63.00
N GLY A 105 7.04 -1.69 63.00
CA GLY A 105 5.99 -0.70 63.13
C GLY A 105 6.59 0.69 63.43
N GLN A 106 5.69 1.61 63.78
CA GLN A 106 5.87 2.85 64.56
C GLN A 106 5.55 4.15 63.82
N TRP A 107 4.67 4.90 64.49
CA TRP A 107 3.96 6.12 64.12
C TRP A 107 4.82 7.36 64.31
N ASP A 108 4.58 8.43 63.55
CA ASP A 108 4.07 9.68 64.12
C ASP A 108 3.70 10.73 63.07
N ALA A 109 2.85 11.65 63.51
CA ALA A 109 1.95 12.51 62.75
C ALA A 109 2.47 13.94 62.46
N GLY A 110 1.76 14.65 61.57
CA GLY A 110 1.75 16.11 61.43
C GLY A 110 1.71 16.55 59.95
N SER A 111 0.56 16.96 59.38
CA SER A 111 0.04 18.35 59.31
C SER A 111 1.09 19.36 58.81
N ASP A 112 0.90 20.24 57.81
CA ASP A 112 -0.29 20.84 57.23
C ASP A 112 0.07 21.53 55.88
N LYS A 113 -0.99 21.76 55.12
CA LYS A 113 -1.28 22.62 53.95
C LYS A 113 -0.31 23.69 53.41
N ARG A 114 -0.34 23.74 52.06
CA ARG A 114 -0.57 24.89 51.13
C ARG A 114 0.54 25.96 50.92
N ARG A 115 1.07 26.03 49.69
CA ARG A 115 0.78 27.06 48.64
C ARG A 115 1.88 27.07 47.54
N ALA A 116 1.44 27.13 46.27
CA ALA A 116 2.24 27.65 45.15
C ALA A 116 2.33 29.19 45.23
N PRO A 117 3.29 29.84 44.54
CA PRO A 117 2.99 30.31 43.17
C PRO A 117 4.19 30.34 42.18
N GLU A 118 3.85 30.62 40.92
CA GLU A 118 4.67 30.92 39.74
C GLU A 118 5.55 32.18 39.90
N THR A 119 6.76 32.24 39.32
CA THR A 119 7.15 33.13 38.18
C THR A 119 8.65 33.07 37.82
N VAL A 120 8.89 33.10 36.50
CA VAL A 120 10.01 33.55 35.64
C VAL A 120 11.26 34.21 36.27
N ALA A 121 12.46 33.81 35.82
CA ALA A 121 13.62 34.70 35.64
C ALA A 121 14.62 34.19 34.58
N CYS A 122 15.01 35.09 33.67
CA CYS A 122 16.10 34.97 32.69
C CYS A 122 17.47 35.18 33.35
N ILE A 123 18.52 34.49 32.87
CA ILE A 123 19.93 34.90 33.06
C ILE A 123 20.70 34.70 31.75
N GLU A 124 21.55 35.68 31.48
CA GLU A 124 22.26 36.03 30.26
C GLU A 124 23.73 35.53 30.24
N MET A 125 24.33 35.59 29.04
CA MET A 125 25.76 35.65 28.67
C MET A 125 26.63 34.37 28.66
N LYS A 126 27.13 34.01 27.47
CA LYS A 126 28.47 34.43 26.99
C LYS A 126 28.74 33.97 25.53
N GLN A 127 29.18 34.92 24.69
CA GLN A 127 29.73 34.69 23.36
C GLN A 127 31.17 34.16 23.45
N VAL A 128 31.52 33.18 22.62
CA VAL A 128 32.90 32.83 22.28
C VAL A 128 33.03 32.84 20.75
N ARG A 129 33.95 33.67 20.26
CA ARG A 129 34.36 33.77 18.85
C ARG A 129 35.24 32.58 18.47
N TRP A 130 35.01 32.02 17.29
CA TRP A 130 36.04 31.31 16.52
C TRP A 130 36.11 31.89 15.11
N HIS A 131 37.33 32.28 14.72
CA HIS A 131 37.70 32.74 13.39
C HIS A 131 37.72 31.55 12.41
N VAL A 132 37.10 31.69 11.25
CA VAL A 132 37.44 30.90 10.06
C VAL A 132 37.63 31.84 8.87
N SER A 133 38.83 31.78 8.31
CA SER A 133 39.29 32.46 7.11
C SER A 133 38.55 31.92 5.87
N CYS A 134 37.85 32.79 5.14
CA CYS A 134 37.28 32.48 3.83
C CYS A 134 38.32 32.73 2.73
N ARG A 135 38.75 31.67 2.03
CA ARG A 135 39.33 31.78 0.69
C ARG A 135 38.20 31.92 -0.32
N ALA A 136 38.19 33.04 -1.04
CA ALA A 136 37.24 33.34 -2.10
C ALA A 136 37.46 32.45 -3.33
N TYR A 137 36.39 31.78 -3.80
CA TYR A 137 36.28 31.30 -5.17
C TYR A 137 35.28 32.20 -5.91
N ARG A 138 35.76 32.80 -7.00
CA ARG A 138 35.10 33.80 -7.82
C ARG A 138 34.24 33.11 -8.87
N MET A 139 32.92 33.05 -8.68
CA MET A 139 31.98 32.72 -9.75
C MET A 139 31.24 34.00 -10.20
N LYS A 140 31.23 34.20 -11.53
CA LYS A 140 30.60 35.34 -12.21
C LYS A 140 29.07 35.17 -12.14
N ASN A 141 28.40 36.01 -11.36
CA ASN A 141 26.95 36.19 -11.44
C ASN A 141 26.60 37.20 -12.53
N SER A 142 25.85 36.75 -13.53
CA SER A 142 25.08 37.57 -14.45
C SER A 142 23.87 38.17 -13.73
N SER A 143 23.87 39.49 -13.62
CA SER A 143 22.82 40.31 -13.01
C SER A 143 21.60 40.45 -13.94
N LEU A 144 20.42 40.02 -13.50
CA LEU A 144 19.14 40.56 -13.97
C LEU A 144 18.55 41.43 -12.87
N VAL A 145 18.73 42.74 -13.03
CA VAL A 145 18.15 43.78 -12.19
C VAL A 145 16.71 44.01 -12.67
N SER A 146 15.73 43.66 -11.84
CA SER A 146 14.32 44.04 -12.05
C SER A 146 14.10 45.46 -11.53
N SER A 147 13.86 46.41 -12.45
CA SER A 147 13.65 47.83 -12.17
C SER A 147 12.16 48.17 -12.06
N ARG A 148 11.77 48.80 -10.94
CA ARG A 148 10.43 49.29 -10.57
C ARG A 148 9.94 50.51 -11.39
N ARG A 149 10.10 50.52 -12.73
CA ARG A 149 9.68 51.66 -13.58
C ARG A 149 8.78 51.35 -14.79
N HIS A 150 8.17 50.16 -14.85
CA HIS A 150 7.24 49.80 -15.94
C HIS A 150 5.79 49.48 -15.50
N LEU A 151 5.41 49.78 -14.25
CA LEU A 151 4.06 49.49 -13.71
C LEU A 151 3.12 50.71 -13.59
N LEU A 152 3.43 51.84 -14.24
CA LEU A 152 2.57 53.04 -14.24
C LEU A 152 2.49 53.69 -15.62
N ARG A 153 2.02 52.95 -16.62
CA ARG A 153 1.51 53.51 -17.90
C ARG A 153 0.47 52.55 -18.49
N LEU A 154 -0.79 52.71 -18.08
CA LEU A 154 -2.02 52.39 -18.83
C LEU A 154 -3.22 52.69 -17.92
N ALA A 155 -3.50 53.97 -17.72
CA ALA A 155 -4.76 54.47 -17.20
C ALA A 155 -5.24 55.52 -18.20
N GLY A 156 -6.37 55.24 -18.87
CA GLY A 156 -6.97 56.18 -19.80
C GLY A 156 -8.00 55.55 -20.73
N ALA A 157 -9.29 55.81 -20.41
CA ALA A 157 -10.47 55.72 -21.25
C ALA A 157 -11.07 54.33 -21.54
N SER A 158 -12.14 53.99 -20.80
CA SER A 158 -13.48 53.82 -21.38
C SER A 158 -14.52 53.82 -20.25
N ALA A 159 -15.32 54.89 -20.22
CA ALA A 159 -16.50 55.02 -19.38
C ALA A 159 -17.74 54.53 -20.15
N LEU A 160 -18.81 54.27 -19.38
CA LEU A 160 -20.21 54.00 -19.77
C LEU A 160 -20.56 52.54 -20.11
N THR A 161 -21.13 51.85 -19.12
CA THR A 161 -22.54 51.38 -19.18
C THR A 161 -23.03 50.99 -17.79
N LEU A 162 -23.88 51.84 -17.21
CA LEU A 162 -24.87 51.44 -16.21
C LEU A 162 -26.01 50.74 -16.95
N ILE A 163 -26.20 49.44 -16.73
CA ILE A 163 -27.46 48.77 -17.08
C ILE A 163 -27.93 47.98 -15.85
N ALA A 164 -29.17 48.26 -15.49
CA ALA A 164 -29.92 47.79 -14.35
C ALA A 164 -30.00 46.25 -14.25
N PHE A 165 -30.11 45.77 -13.01
CA PHE A 165 -30.69 44.47 -12.70
C PHE A 165 -32.07 44.37 -13.36
N ARG A 166 -32.21 43.48 -14.34
CA ARG A 166 -33.51 43.04 -14.84
C ARG A 166 -33.74 41.59 -14.47
N SER A 167 -34.88 41.41 -13.82
CA SER A 167 -35.68 40.22 -13.54
C SER A 167 -35.25 38.92 -14.21
N PHE A 168 -35.24 37.85 -13.41
CA PHE A 168 -35.40 36.47 -13.87
C PHE A 168 -36.67 36.40 -14.73
N ALA A 169 -36.49 36.37 -16.05
CA ALA A 169 -37.52 35.94 -16.97
C ALA A 169 -37.56 34.41 -16.96
N THR A 170 -38.75 33.89 -16.71
CA THR A 170 -39.07 32.48 -16.83
C THR A 170 -38.94 32.04 -18.29
N THR A 171 -37.88 31.34 -18.65
CA THR A 171 -37.84 30.54 -19.88
C THR A 171 -38.24 29.11 -19.55
N ARG A 172 -39.47 28.74 -19.92
CA ARG A 172 -39.88 27.35 -20.08
C ARG A 172 -39.31 26.79 -21.38
N GLU A 173 -38.90 25.53 -21.30
CA GLU A 173 -38.80 24.52 -22.36
C GLU A 173 -37.97 24.87 -23.60
N GLY A 174 -36.70 24.45 -23.53
CA GLY A 174 -35.90 24.03 -24.66
C GLY A 174 -35.08 22.81 -24.21
N ASP A 175 -35.41 21.64 -24.77
CA ASP A 175 -34.82 20.34 -24.47
C ASP A 175 -33.35 20.28 -24.91
N LEU A 176 -32.46 20.72 -24.01
CA LEU A 176 -31.02 20.48 -24.06
C LEU A 176 -30.76 19.47 -22.95
N ARG A 177 -30.21 18.29 -23.29
CA ARG A 177 -29.90 17.16 -22.38
C ARG A 177 -28.89 17.56 -21.29
N GLY A 178 -29.32 18.41 -20.35
CA GLY A 178 -28.58 18.82 -19.18
C GLY A 178 -28.64 17.76 -18.07
N PRO A 179 -27.83 17.91 -17.01
CA PRO A 179 -27.91 17.04 -15.85
C PRO A 179 -29.33 17.00 -15.28
N ILE A 180 -29.77 15.84 -14.79
CA ILE A 180 -31.00 15.75 -14.00
C ILE A 180 -30.71 16.37 -12.63
N ASP A 181 -31.33 17.53 -12.37
CA ASP A 181 -31.14 18.29 -11.13
C ASP A 181 -32.01 17.74 -10.00
N ALA A 182 -31.38 17.41 -8.87
CA ALA A 182 -32.06 16.99 -7.65
C ALA A 182 -32.84 18.11 -6.92
N VAL A 183 -33.06 19.29 -7.49
CA VAL A 183 -34.00 20.29 -6.94
C VAL A 183 -35.40 19.68 -6.67
N ARG A 184 -35.87 18.73 -7.49
CA ARG A 184 -37.14 18.00 -7.27
C ARG A 184 -37.13 17.10 -6.02
N TYR A 185 -35.95 16.73 -5.51
CA TYR A 185 -35.78 15.96 -4.27
C TYR A 185 -36.04 16.82 -3.01
N LYS A 186 -35.77 18.14 -3.06
CA LYS A 186 -35.97 19.04 -1.90
C LYS A 186 -37.44 19.34 -1.61
N THR A 187 -38.34 19.14 -2.58
CA THR A 187 -39.75 19.55 -2.49
C THR A 187 -40.68 18.51 -1.87
N THR A 188 -40.21 17.29 -1.56
CA THR A 188 -41.05 16.25 -0.94
C THR A 188 -40.76 16.13 0.56
N SER A 189 -41.74 16.50 1.41
CA SER A 189 -41.72 16.16 2.83
C SER A 189 -42.17 14.70 3.00
N SER A 190 -41.32 13.86 3.61
CA SER A 190 -41.67 12.61 4.33
C SER A 190 -40.45 11.72 4.62
N ALA A 191 -40.69 10.63 5.37
CA ALA A 191 -39.75 9.64 5.95
C ALA A 191 -38.56 9.23 5.07
N ALA A 192 -37.45 8.82 5.72
CA ALA A 192 -36.17 8.49 5.09
C ALA A 192 -36.29 7.49 3.92
N ASP A 193 -37.11 6.45 4.03
CA ASP A 193 -37.29 5.44 2.98
C ASP A 193 -37.86 6.01 1.68
N ARG A 194 -38.79 6.98 1.78
CA ARG A 194 -39.35 7.65 0.60
C ARG A 194 -38.30 8.48 -0.12
N LYS A 195 -37.30 8.99 0.60
CA LYS A 195 -36.19 9.74 0.02
C LYS A 195 -35.20 8.84 -0.70
N SER A 196 -34.86 7.68 -0.15
CA SER A 196 -34.03 6.68 -0.85
C SER A 196 -34.68 6.25 -2.16
N VAL A 197 -35.98 5.92 -2.13
CA VAL A 197 -36.75 5.55 -3.33
C VAL A 197 -36.77 6.68 -4.37
N SER A 198 -36.89 7.94 -3.95
CA SER A 198 -36.88 9.07 -4.87
C SER A 198 -35.52 9.30 -5.52
N LEU A 199 -34.43 9.16 -4.78
CA LEU A 199 -33.08 9.31 -5.34
C LEU A 199 -32.73 8.13 -6.25
N GLN A 200 -33.12 6.90 -5.88
CA GLN A 200 -32.96 5.73 -6.74
C GLN A 200 -33.63 5.93 -8.10
N LYS A 201 -34.89 6.37 -8.14
CA LYS A 201 -35.60 6.63 -9.41
C LYS A 201 -34.89 7.67 -10.28
N MET A 202 -34.28 8.69 -9.66
CA MET A 202 -33.52 9.71 -10.36
C MET A 202 -32.23 9.15 -10.96
N ILE A 203 -31.52 8.31 -10.20
CA ILE A 203 -30.34 7.58 -10.66
C ILE A 203 -30.71 6.67 -11.83
N ASP A 204 -31.78 5.89 -11.70
CA ASP A 204 -32.26 4.96 -12.75
C ASP A 204 -32.59 5.72 -14.05
N GLN A 205 -33.31 6.84 -13.93
CA GLN A 205 -33.66 7.66 -15.09
C GLN A 205 -32.42 8.28 -15.74
N ALA A 206 -31.52 8.87 -14.94
CA ALA A 206 -30.32 9.51 -15.46
C ALA A 206 -29.40 8.51 -16.16
N ALA A 207 -29.24 7.31 -15.58
CA ALA A 207 -28.48 6.22 -16.18
C ALA A 207 -29.10 5.75 -17.52
N ALA A 208 -30.42 5.58 -17.58
CA ALA A 208 -31.13 5.18 -18.80
C ALA A 208 -31.03 6.24 -19.91
N GLU A 209 -31.08 7.53 -19.54
CA GLU A 209 -30.93 8.65 -20.45
C GLU A 209 -29.46 8.98 -20.77
N ASN A 210 -28.52 8.29 -20.12
CA ASN A 210 -27.08 8.53 -20.19
C ASN A 210 -26.73 10.01 -19.97
N VAL A 211 -27.25 10.57 -18.87
CA VAL A 211 -26.95 11.92 -18.35
C VAL A 211 -26.54 11.83 -16.87
N PRO A 212 -25.79 12.78 -16.33
CA PRO A 212 -25.43 12.77 -14.91
C PRO A 212 -26.59 13.21 -14.01
N VAL A 213 -26.62 12.67 -12.79
CA VAL A 213 -27.38 13.23 -11.66
C VAL A 213 -26.55 14.33 -11.03
N PHE A 214 -27.07 15.56 -11.04
CA PHE A 214 -26.47 16.66 -10.30
C PHE A 214 -27.16 16.83 -8.95
N LEU A 215 -26.36 16.82 -7.89
CA LEU A 215 -26.81 17.07 -6.52
C LEU A 215 -26.48 18.51 -6.11
N PRO A 216 -27.47 19.42 -6.01
CA PRO A 216 -27.25 20.74 -5.43
C PRO A 216 -26.77 20.68 -3.97
N PRO A 217 -26.24 21.78 -3.42
CA PRO A 217 -25.90 21.88 -2.02
C PRO A 217 -27.04 21.43 -1.10
N GLY A 218 -26.75 20.51 -0.18
CA GLY A 218 -27.74 19.95 0.72
C GLY A 218 -27.36 18.58 1.27
N THR A 219 -28.19 18.11 2.21
CA THR A 219 -28.02 16.80 2.86
C THR A 219 -29.08 15.81 2.38
N TYR A 220 -28.63 14.76 1.71
CA TYR A 220 -29.42 13.68 1.13
C TYR A 220 -29.31 12.46 2.04
N LYS A 221 -30.33 12.23 2.86
CA LYS A 221 -30.36 11.10 3.81
C LYS A 221 -30.95 9.88 3.12
N VAL A 222 -30.12 8.88 2.85
CA VAL A 222 -30.47 7.71 2.02
C VAL A 222 -29.72 6.47 2.46
N SER A 223 -30.20 5.30 2.01
CA SER A 223 -29.56 4.00 2.17
C SER A 223 -29.94 3.11 0.99
N ASN A 224 -29.19 2.02 0.79
CA ASN A 224 -29.50 0.91 -0.12
C ASN A 224 -29.71 1.35 -1.58
N LEU A 225 -28.84 2.23 -2.06
CA LEU A 225 -28.87 2.69 -3.45
C LEU A 225 -28.04 1.74 -4.31
N VAL A 226 -28.68 1.23 -5.36
CA VAL A 226 -28.05 0.38 -6.38
C VAL A 226 -27.72 1.27 -7.57
N LEU A 227 -26.46 1.30 -7.99
CA LEU A 227 -25.99 2.14 -9.09
C LEU A 227 -26.02 1.29 -10.38
N PRO A 228 -26.96 1.53 -11.31
CA PRO A 228 -26.98 0.86 -12.61
C PRO A 228 -25.82 1.31 -13.51
N GLU A 229 -25.60 0.59 -14.62
CA GLU A 229 -24.63 0.97 -15.64
C GLU A 229 -24.81 2.42 -16.10
N ASN A 230 -23.71 3.14 -16.31
CA ASN A 230 -23.68 4.56 -16.71
C ASN A 230 -24.14 5.55 -15.62
N THR A 231 -24.27 5.10 -14.37
CA THR A 231 -24.49 6.02 -13.25
C THR A 231 -23.34 7.02 -13.16
N ARG A 232 -23.71 8.32 -13.18
CA ARG A 232 -22.80 9.44 -12.92
C ARG A 232 -23.46 10.36 -11.91
N ILE A 233 -22.89 10.47 -10.72
CA ILE A 233 -23.37 11.35 -9.65
C ILE A 233 -22.31 12.42 -9.42
N THR A 234 -22.70 13.69 -9.58
CA THR A 234 -21.83 14.84 -9.35
C THR A 234 -22.51 15.83 -8.41
N GLY A 235 -21.70 16.52 -7.60
CA GLY A 235 -22.18 17.46 -6.59
C GLY A 235 -21.46 18.80 -6.59
N VAL A 236 -21.65 19.53 -5.51
CA VAL A 236 -20.85 20.71 -5.18
C VAL A 236 -19.89 20.32 -4.05
N PRO A 237 -18.56 20.41 -4.25
CA PRO A 237 -17.57 19.94 -3.29
C PRO A 237 -17.83 20.48 -1.88
N GLY A 238 -17.85 19.58 -0.88
CA GLY A 238 -18.12 19.89 0.53
C GLY A 238 -19.58 20.27 0.87
N ALA A 239 -20.40 20.64 -0.12
CA ALA A 239 -21.76 21.14 0.09
C ALA A 239 -22.86 20.12 -0.25
N SER A 240 -22.59 19.17 -1.16
CA SER A 240 -23.51 18.08 -1.51
C SER A 240 -23.16 16.84 -0.70
N ARG A 241 -23.98 16.55 0.32
CA ARG A 241 -23.70 15.51 1.33
C ARG A 241 -24.71 14.38 1.25
N ILE A 242 -24.25 13.18 0.96
CA ILE A 242 -25.02 11.94 1.02
C ILE A 242 -24.74 11.30 2.39
N VAL A 243 -25.78 11.14 3.19
CA VAL A 243 -25.68 10.65 4.57
C VAL A 243 -26.39 9.32 4.68
N TYR A 244 -25.64 8.26 5.01
CA TYR A 244 -26.15 6.92 5.19
C TYR A 244 -27.11 6.86 6.39
N THR A 245 -28.30 6.30 6.17
CA THR A 245 -29.35 6.21 7.19
C THR A 245 -29.39 4.88 7.95
N GLY A 246 -28.58 3.88 7.59
CA GLY A 246 -28.59 2.54 8.20
C GLY A 246 -29.25 1.48 7.31
N ASP A 247 -29.41 0.28 7.87
CA ASP A 247 -30.20 -0.82 7.31
C ASP A 247 -29.69 -1.42 5.98
N GLY A 248 -28.38 -1.60 5.84
CA GLY A 248 -27.76 -2.37 4.75
C GLY A 248 -26.44 -1.79 4.28
N HIS A 249 -26.44 -1.17 3.11
CA HIS A 249 -25.29 -0.51 2.48
C HIS A 249 -25.67 0.90 2.05
N LEU A 250 -24.71 1.73 1.63
CA LEU A 250 -25.05 3.01 1.00
C LEU A 250 -25.12 2.87 -0.52
N PHE A 251 -23.98 2.54 -1.15
CA PHE A 251 -23.89 2.33 -2.59
C PHE A 251 -23.46 0.91 -2.90
N SER A 252 -24.19 0.27 -3.82
CA SER A 252 -23.79 -0.99 -4.44
C SER A 252 -23.81 -0.88 -5.96
N ALA A 253 -22.90 -1.58 -6.64
CA ALA A 253 -22.99 -1.80 -8.07
C ALA A 253 -22.38 -3.17 -8.42
N GLU A 254 -23.01 -3.89 -9.34
CA GLU A 254 -22.62 -5.26 -9.66
C GLU A 254 -22.68 -5.54 -11.17
N ASN A 255 -21.60 -6.10 -11.72
CA ASN A 255 -21.51 -6.60 -13.10
C ASN A 255 -21.92 -5.58 -14.17
N ILE A 256 -21.35 -4.38 -14.11
CA ILE A 256 -21.62 -3.27 -15.04
C ILE A 256 -20.34 -2.64 -15.55
N LYS A 257 -20.42 -1.88 -16.64
CA LYS A 257 -19.22 -1.29 -17.24
C LYS A 257 -18.68 -0.09 -16.47
N ARG A 258 -19.54 0.78 -15.95
CA ARG A 258 -19.09 2.11 -15.49
C ARG A 258 -19.95 2.72 -14.39
N VAL A 259 -19.28 3.29 -13.39
CA VAL A 259 -19.85 4.16 -12.34
C VAL A 259 -18.93 5.35 -12.12
N GLU A 260 -19.51 6.54 -11.97
CA GLU A 260 -18.77 7.77 -11.66
C GLU A 260 -19.39 8.51 -10.48
N LEU A 261 -18.54 8.85 -9.50
CA LEU A 261 -18.87 9.66 -8.34
C LEU A 261 -17.88 10.83 -8.30
N SER A 262 -18.39 12.06 -8.33
CA SER A 262 -17.54 13.25 -8.19
C SER A 262 -18.12 14.32 -7.27
N ASP A 263 -17.24 15.06 -6.60
CA ASP A 263 -17.58 16.32 -5.93
C ASP A 263 -18.65 16.21 -4.82
N ILE A 264 -18.75 15.02 -4.20
CA ILE A 264 -19.74 14.72 -3.16
C ILE A 264 -19.06 14.29 -1.84
N VAL A 265 -19.75 14.60 -0.74
CA VAL A 265 -19.43 14.02 0.57
C VAL A 265 -20.32 12.81 0.80
N ILE A 266 -19.73 11.70 1.20
CA ILE A 266 -20.37 10.45 1.56
C ILE A 266 -20.07 10.16 3.03
N ASP A 267 -21.11 10.20 3.85
CA ASP A 267 -21.00 10.10 5.30
C ASP A 267 -21.74 8.87 5.83
N GLY A 268 -20.98 7.86 6.27
CA GLY A 268 -21.48 6.63 6.84
C GLY A 268 -22.03 6.78 8.27
N GLN A 269 -21.81 7.92 8.93
CA GLN A 269 -22.27 8.23 10.29
C GLN A 269 -21.87 7.19 11.35
N ASN A 270 -20.87 6.35 11.08
CA ASN A 270 -20.49 5.19 11.88
C ASN A 270 -21.68 4.28 12.20
N ARG A 271 -22.65 4.18 11.27
CA ARG A 271 -23.83 3.32 11.42
C ARG A 271 -23.49 1.87 11.05
N TRP A 272 -24.32 0.95 11.54
CA TRP A 272 -24.21 -0.46 11.20
C TRP A 272 -24.44 -0.68 9.70
N LEU A 273 -23.61 -1.53 9.10
CA LEU A 273 -23.78 -2.03 7.75
C LEU A 273 -24.29 -3.47 7.84
N GLY A 274 -25.18 -3.87 6.94
CA GLY A 274 -25.69 -5.24 6.86
C GLY A 274 -24.55 -6.25 6.74
N ASP A 275 -24.77 -7.48 7.21
CA ASP A 275 -23.70 -8.50 7.26
C ASP A 275 -23.13 -8.84 5.88
N TYR A 276 -23.98 -8.80 4.85
CA TYR A 276 -23.60 -8.98 3.46
C TYR A 276 -22.77 -7.82 2.88
N ALA A 277 -22.90 -6.62 3.44
CA ALA A 277 -22.19 -5.44 2.98
C ALA A 277 -20.82 -5.37 3.65
N SER A 278 -19.75 -5.42 2.88
CA SER A 278 -18.37 -5.35 3.39
C SER A 278 -17.89 -3.91 3.57
N ALA A 279 -18.57 -2.94 2.95
CA ALA A 279 -18.15 -1.55 2.83
C ALA A 279 -19.34 -0.59 2.74
N LEU A 280 -19.06 0.71 2.89
CA LEU A 280 -20.05 1.76 2.67
C LEU A 280 -20.35 1.92 1.17
N LEU A 281 -19.30 1.90 0.35
CA LEU A 281 -19.37 1.78 -1.12
C LEU A 281 -18.87 0.39 -1.51
N GLN A 282 -19.72 -0.40 -2.15
CA GLN A 282 -19.41 -1.77 -2.54
C GLN A 282 -19.59 -1.95 -4.05
N PHE A 283 -18.49 -2.20 -4.77
CA PHE A 283 -18.52 -2.43 -6.20
C PHE A 283 -17.92 -3.78 -6.53
N THR A 284 -18.63 -4.55 -7.35
CA THR A 284 -18.25 -5.91 -7.73
C THR A 284 -18.38 -6.08 -9.24
N GLY A 285 -17.31 -6.48 -9.93
CA GLY A 285 -17.34 -6.69 -11.37
C GLY A 285 -17.65 -5.40 -12.15
N VAL A 286 -17.06 -4.27 -11.75
CA VAL A 286 -17.24 -2.99 -12.44
C VAL A 286 -15.98 -2.64 -13.24
N ASP A 287 -16.09 -2.58 -14.57
CA ASP A 287 -14.91 -2.39 -15.43
C ASP A 287 -14.21 -1.06 -15.16
N GLU A 288 -14.97 0.04 -15.01
CA GLU A 288 -14.46 1.38 -14.73
C GLU A 288 -15.21 2.03 -13.56
N VAL A 289 -14.63 1.96 -12.35
CA VAL A 289 -15.07 2.77 -11.21
C VAL A 289 -14.29 4.06 -11.17
N LEU A 290 -14.99 5.20 -11.21
CA LEU A 290 -14.42 6.54 -11.15
C LEU A 290 -14.88 7.24 -9.89
N ILE A 291 -13.94 7.49 -8.97
CA ILE A 291 -14.19 8.28 -7.77
C ILE A 291 -13.24 9.46 -7.80
N ASP A 292 -13.78 10.67 -7.89
CA ASP A 292 -12.98 11.88 -7.99
C ASP A 292 -13.43 12.96 -6.99
N ASN A 293 -12.47 13.62 -6.34
CA ASN A 293 -12.75 14.75 -5.45
C ASN A 293 -13.90 14.50 -4.45
N CYS A 294 -13.95 13.29 -3.89
CA CYS A 294 -14.97 12.88 -2.93
C CYS A 294 -14.42 12.87 -1.50
N GLU A 295 -15.29 13.13 -0.52
CA GLU A 295 -15.00 12.90 0.89
C GLU A 295 -15.80 11.69 1.37
N ILE A 296 -15.14 10.59 1.77
CA ILE A 296 -15.79 9.34 2.16
C ILE A 296 -15.41 9.04 3.61
N GLY A 297 -16.39 9.05 4.52
CA GLY A 297 -16.15 9.01 5.96
C GLY A 297 -17.06 8.06 6.72
N GLY A 298 -16.58 7.60 7.88
CA GLY A 298 -17.44 7.04 8.93
C GLY A 298 -18.08 5.69 8.60
N SER A 299 -17.34 4.78 7.95
CA SER A 299 -17.81 3.41 7.72
C SER A 299 -17.50 2.49 8.91
N ARG A 300 -18.45 1.66 9.34
CA ARG A 300 -18.20 0.59 10.32
C ARG A 300 -17.50 -0.65 9.76
N LYS A 301 -17.24 -0.68 8.45
CA LYS A 301 -16.43 -1.73 7.80
C LYS A 301 -15.37 -1.05 6.93
N HIS A 302 -15.19 -1.47 5.67
CA HIS A 302 -14.35 -0.73 4.72
C HIS A 302 -15.06 0.55 4.25
N ALA A 303 -14.35 1.62 3.91
CA ALA A 303 -15.01 2.77 3.29
C ALA A 303 -15.37 2.44 1.83
N VAL A 304 -14.41 1.93 1.06
CA VAL A 304 -14.61 1.51 -0.33
C VAL A 304 -14.13 0.06 -0.52
N GLN A 305 -15.00 -0.81 -1.02
CA GLN A 305 -14.63 -2.14 -1.54
C GLN A 305 -14.76 -2.15 -3.06
N LEU A 306 -13.73 -2.69 -3.71
CA LEU A 306 -13.65 -2.96 -5.14
C LEU A 306 -13.30 -4.44 -5.34
N GLU A 307 -14.24 -5.25 -5.78
CA GLU A 307 -13.99 -6.66 -6.11
C GLU A 307 -14.06 -6.85 -7.63
N ARG A 308 -13.00 -7.35 -8.28
CA ARG A 308 -12.96 -7.49 -9.75
C ARG A 308 -13.28 -6.19 -10.48
N CYS A 309 -12.72 -5.08 -10.02
CA CYS A 309 -12.95 -3.76 -10.61
C CYS A 309 -11.68 -3.14 -11.21
N GLY A 310 -11.85 -2.27 -12.20
CA GLY A 310 -10.84 -1.36 -12.71
C GLY A 310 -11.20 0.11 -12.47
N GLY A 311 -10.54 1.01 -13.18
CA GLY A 311 -10.81 2.46 -13.13
C GLY A 311 -9.82 3.24 -12.25
N ARG A 312 -10.29 4.33 -11.63
CA ARG A 312 -9.44 5.25 -10.86
C ARG A 312 -10.15 5.86 -9.65
N ILE A 313 -9.42 5.95 -8.55
CA ILE A 313 -9.77 6.73 -7.36
C ILE A 313 -8.76 7.86 -7.23
N GLU A 314 -9.23 9.09 -7.34
CA GLU A 314 -8.38 10.27 -7.39
C GLU A 314 -8.85 11.41 -6.49
N ARG A 315 -7.89 12.22 -6.01
CA ARG A 315 -8.12 13.50 -5.32
C ARG A 315 -9.12 13.43 -4.17
N SER A 316 -9.30 12.24 -3.58
CA SER A 316 -10.36 11.98 -2.61
C SER A 316 -9.81 11.87 -1.19
N ARG A 317 -10.64 12.20 -0.20
CA ARG A 317 -10.35 12.02 1.23
C ARG A 317 -11.16 10.83 1.75
N ILE A 318 -10.49 9.80 2.25
CA ILE A 318 -11.12 8.61 2.82
C ILE A 318 -10.71 8.48 4.28
N SER A 319 -11.67 8.45 5.19
CA SER A 319 -11.36 8.51 6.63
C SER A 319 -12.28 7.71 7.53
N GLY A 320 -11.78 7.32 8.71
CA GLY A 320 -12.60 6.81 9.80
C GLY A 320 -13.29 5.47 9.50
N ALA A 321 -12.78 4.69 8.54
CA ALA A 321 -13.25 3.33 8.31
C ALA A 321 -12.81 2.42 9.45
N ALA A 322 -13.72 1.65 10.04
CA ALA A 322 -13.36 0.73 11.12
C ALA A 322 -12.48 -0.45 10.65
N GLN A 323 -12.49 -0.76 9.35
CA GLN A 323 -11.56 -1.68 8.70
C GLN A 323 -10.52 -0.89 7.88
N SER A 324 -10.53 -1.04 6.56
CA SER A 324 -9.61 -0.32 5.66
C SER A 324 -10.28 0.83 4.93
N GLY A 325 -9.50 1.87 4.59
CA GLY A 325 -9.99 2.95 3.75
C GLY A 325 -10.40 2.43 2.37
N ILE A 326 -9.47 1.81 1.66
CA ILE A 326 -9.73 1.20 0.35
C ILE A 326 -9.33 -0.27 0.40
N TYR A 327 -10.25 -1.15 0.00
CA TYR A 327 -9.99 -2.57 -0.15
C TYR A 327 -10.32 -3.03 -1.57
N ALA A 328 -9.28 -3.20 -2.38
CA ALA A 328 -9.36 -3.73 -3.73
C ALA A 328 -8.92 -5.20 -3.75
N VAL A 329 -9.72 -6.04 -4.40
CA VAL A 329 -9.50 -7.48 -4.53
C VAL A 329 -9.70 -7.90 -5.97
N GLU A 330 -8.74 -8.65 -6.51
CA GLU A 330 -8.76 -9.13 -7.90
C GLU A 330 -8.93 -7.97 -8.88
N ALA A 331 -8.23 -6.85 -8.66
CA ALA A 331 -8.38 -5.66 -9.48
C ALA A 331 -7.83 -5.90 -10.90
N ASN A 332 -8.24 -5.02 -11.81
CA ASN A 332 -7.78 -4.98 -13.19
C ASN A 332 -7.17 -3.61 -13.51
N GLY A 333 -5.90 -3.42 -13.16
CA GLY A 333 -5.18 -2.17 -13.46
C GLY A 333 -5.76 -0.94 -12.77
N LEU A 334 -6.17 -1.05 -11.51
CA LEU A 334 -6.78 0.05 -10.77
C LEU A 334 -5.74 1.15 -10.46
N SER A 335 -6.10 2.41 -10.71
CA SER A 335 -5.27 3.57 -10.34
C SER A 335 -5.78 4.23 -9.06
N ILE A 336 -4.95 4.28 -8.02
CA ILE A 336 -5.25 4.96 -6.75
C ILE A 336 -4.24 6.09 -6.58
N THR A 337 -4.64 7.31 -6.96
CA THR A 337 -3.70 8.42 -7.14
C THR A 337 -4.10 9.70 -6.42
N GLY A 338 -3.17 10.30 -5.67
CA GLY A 338 -3.38 11.64 -5.11
C GLY A 338 -4.49 11.72 -4.04
N ASN A 339 -4.74 10.63 -3.33
CA ASN A 339 -5.76 10.56 -2.27
C ASN A 339 -5.15 10.82 -0.88
N GLU A 340 -6.00 11.18 0.09
CA GLU A 340 -5.66 11.18 1.51
C GLU A 340 -6.47 10.10 2.25
N VAL A 341 -5.81 9.10 2.83
CA VAL A 341 -6.44 7.96 3.52
C VAL A 341 -6.00 7.93 4.98
N PHE A 342 -6.92 8.08 5.92
CA PHE A 342 -6.52 8.29 7.31
C PHE A 342 -7.50 7.84 8.39
N ASP A 343 -6.99 7.70 9.62
CA ASP A 343 -7.78 7.31 10.80
C ASP A 343 -8.57 6.01 10.60
N CYS A 344 -8.01 5.07 9.84
CA CYS A 344 -8.63 3.77 9.55
C CYS A 344 -8.20 2.70 10.56
N GLY A 345 -9.08 1.73 10.82
CA GLY A 345 -8.98 0.81 11.94
C GLY A 345 -8.01 -0.36 11.75
N ASN A 346 -7.82 -0.84 10.52
CA ASN A 346 -6.99 -2.01 10.21
C ASN A 346 -6.11 -1.87 8.95
N GLY A 347 -6.33 -0.86 8.12
CA GLY A 347 -5.50 -0.66 6.93
C GLY A 347 -5.79 0.64 6.19
N GLY A 348 -4.82 1.14 5.44
CA GLY A 348 -5.03 2.27 4.53
C GLY A 348 -5.59 1.79 3.20
N ILE A 349 -4.69 1.44 2.27
CA ILE A 349 -4.97 0.96 0.92
C ILE A 349 -4.52 -0.49 0.78
N LEU A 350 -5.45 -1.39 0.48
CA LEU A 350 -5.19 -2.81 0.31
C LEU A 350 -5.45 -3.19 -1.15
N VAL A 351 -4.47 -3.80 -1.81
CA VAL A 351 -4.58 -4.36 -3.17
C VAL A 351 -4.23 -5.84 -3.09
N HIS A 352 -5.26 -6.67 -3.09
CA HIS A 352 -5.15 -8.08 -2.78
C HIS A 352 -5.61 -8.96 -3.94
N ARG A 353 -5.13 -10.19 -3.97
CA ARG A 353 -5.70 -11.27 -4.77
C ARG A 353 -5.89 -12.53 -3.94
N TRP A 354 -6.85 -13.34 -4.34
CA TRP A 354 -7.08 -14.66 -3.74
C TRP A 354 -5.95 -15.62 -4.13
N LYS A 355 -5.57 -15.59 -5.40
CA LYS A 355 -4.45 -16.35 -5.96
C LYS A 355 -3.41 -15.38 -6.51
N LYS A 356 -2.14 -15.77 -6.37
CA LYS A 356 -1.02 -15.02 -6.95
C LYS A 356 -1.21 -14.87 -8.46
N ALA A 357 -1.32 -13.63 -8.92
CA ALA A 357 -1.51 -13.30 -10.32
C ALA A 357 -1.25 -11.80 -10.57
N VAL A 358 -1.16 -11.45 -11.85
CA VAL A 358 -1.02 -10.07 -12.32
C VAL A 358 -2.24 -9.24 -11.93
N ASP A 359 -1.97 -8.06 -11.38
CA ASP A 359 -2.99 -7.08 -10.99
C ASP A 359 -2.80 -5.74 -11.73
N ASN A 360 -1.55 -5.33 -11.97
CA ASN A 360 -1.15 -4.08 -12.66
C ASN A 360 -1.68 -2.78 -12.01
N SER A 361 -2.17 -2.82 -10.77
CA SER A 361 -2.61 -1.61 -10.09
C SER A 361 -1.47 -0.63 -9.81
N VAL A 362 -1.80 0.66 -9.74
CA VAL A 362 -0.87 1.75 -9.43
C VAL A 362 -1.36 2.50 -8.20
N VAL A 363 -0.50 2.62 -7.19
CA VAL A 363 -0.73 3.38 -5.96
C VAL A 363 0.28 4.50 -5.88
N ASN A 364 -0.11 5.71 -6.33
CA ASN A 364 0.83 6.81 -6.56
C ASN A 364 0.45 8.13 -5.89
N GLY A 365 1.40 8.81 -5.27
CA GLY A 365 1.21 10.20 -4.82
C GLY A 365 0.16 10.37 -3.71
N ASN A 366 -0.16 9.32 -2.96
CA ASN A 366 -1.16 9.36 -1.89
C ASN A 366 -0.54 9.78 -0.56
N ARG A 367 -1.37 10.32 0.33
CA ARG A 367 -1.04 10.56 1.73
C ARG A 367 -1.80 9.59 2.62
N ILE A 368 -1.11 8.73 3.34
CA ILE A 368 -1.72 7.72 4.21
C ILE A 368 -1.22 7.91 5.64
N HIS A 369 -2.11 8.10 6.61
CA HIS A 369 -1.64 8.26 8.00
C HIS A 369 -2.62 7.85 9.10
N ARG A 370 -2.06 7.54 10.27
CA ARG A 370 -2.81 7.14 11.48
C ARG A 370 -3.64 5.88 11.23
N ILE A 371 -2.96 4.84 10.75
CA ILE A 371 -3.58 3.55 10.46
C ILE A 371 -3.39 2.64 11.67
N LYS A 372 -4.50 2.14 12.21
CA LYS A 372 -4.53 1.28 13.39
C LYS A 372 -4.51 -0.21 13.01
N ALA A 373 -4.31 -1.06 14.01
CA ALA A 373 -4.45 -2.51 13.93
C ALA A 373 -5.45 -2.99 14.99
N ASN A 374 -6.69 -2.51 14.94
CA ASN A 374 -7.74 -2.81 15.92
C ASN A 374 -8.03 -4.31 16.02
N ALA A 375 -7.86 -5.05 14.93
CA ALA A 375 -8.00 -6.51 14.88
C ALA A 375 -6.76 -7.26 15.39
N GLY A 376 -5.70 -6.57 15.82
CA GLY A 376 -4.45 -7.17 16.27
C GLY A 376 -3.72 -7.94 15.16
N GLY A 377 -2.91 -8.94 15.56
CA GLY A 377 -2.12 -9.78 14.67
C GLY A 377 -0.62 -9.46 14.72
N THR A 378 0.13 -10.03 13.78
CA THR A 378 1.60 -9.93 13.69
C THR A 378 2.06 -9.39 12.33
N GLY A 379 1.19 -8.67 11.63
CA GLY A 379 1.53 -8.01 10.36
C GLY A 379 0.41 -7.96 9.32
N GLN A 380 -0.71 -8.64 9.54
CA GLN A 380 -1.84 -8.66 8.60
C GLN A 380 -2.63 -7.35 8.60
N ASN A 381 -2.69 -6.67 9.76
CA ASN A 381 -3.39 -5.41 9.98
C ASN A 381 -2.41 -4.30 10.34
N GLY A 382 -2.85 -3.04 10.25
CA GLY A 382 -2.03 -1.89 10.62
C GLY A 382 -1.14 -1.36 9.50
N ASN A 383 -1.34 -1.83 8.27
CA ASN A 383 -0.51 -1.48 7.12
C ASN A 383 -1.05 -0.24 6.41
N GLY A 384 -0.16 0.69 6.07
CA GLY A 384 -0.51 1.86 5.26
C GLY A 384 -0.94 1.45 3.86
N ILE A 385 -0.07 0.74 3.17
CA ILE A 385 -0.32 0.08 1.87
C ILE A 385 0.00 -1.41 2.04
N ASN A 386 -0.92 -2.28 1.63
CA ASN A 386 -0.73 -3.73 1.67
C ASN A 386 -1.03 -4.35 0.30
N ILE A 387 -0.01 -4.98 -0.27
CA ILE A 387 -0.08 -5.69 -1.54
C ILE A 387 0.02 -7.18 -1.23
N PHE A 388 -1.02 -7.95 -1.52
CA PHE A 388 -1.07 -9.38 -1.21
C PHE A 388 -1.36 -10.18 -2.46
N ARG A 389 -0.38 -10.98 -2.91
CA ARG A 389 -0.49 -11.85 -4.10
C ARG A 389 -0.81 -11.11 -5.41
N ALA A 390 -0.67 -9.79 -5.43
CA ALA A 390 -0.93 -8.93 -6.57
C ALA A 390 0.40 -8.57 -7.25
N ASP A 391 0.63 -9.12 -8.44
CA ASP A 391 1.86 -8.92 -9.20
C ASP A 391 1.77 -7.67 -10.09
N ASN A 392 2.94 -7.15 -10.48
CA ASN A 392 3.12 -5.97 -11.32
C ASN A 392 2.53 -4.67 -10.72
N VAL A 393 2.37 -4.60 -9.40
CA VAL A 393 1.88 -3.38 -8.74
C VAL A 393 3.01 -2.35 -8.63
N MET A 394 2.67 -1.08 -8.87
CA MET A 394 3.55 0.05 -8.62
C MET A 394 3.09 0.83 -7.38
N VAL A 395 3.99 1.04 -6.42
CA VAL A 395 3.77 1.84 -5.21
C VAL A 395 4.78 2.98 -5.18
N ALA A 396 4.37 4.17 -5.63
CA ALA A 396 5.29 5.27 -5.90
C ALA A 396 4.90 6.60 -5.24
N ASN A 397 5.90 7.37 -4.82
CA ASN A 397 5.74 8.78 -4.40
C ASN A 397 4.70 9.02 -3.29
N ASN A 398 4.43 8.03 -2.44
CA ASN A 398 3.44 8.17 -1.36
C ASN A 398 4.09 8.76 -0.10
N HIS A 399 3.32 9.53 0.67
CA HIS A 399 3.67 9.95 2.03
C HIS A 399 2.88 9.14 3.04
N ILE A 400 3.56 8.24 3.76
CA ILE A 400 2.95 7.29 4.67
C ILE A 400 3.49 7.52 6.07
N SER A 401 2.61 7.73 7.05
CA SER A 401 3.06 7.93 8.43
C SER A 401 2.16 7.31 9.49
N ASP A 402 2.72 7.04 10.67
CA ASP A 402 1.94 6.66 11.85
C ASP A 402 1.06 5.42 11.61
N CYS A 403 1.65 4.40 10.97
CA CYS A 403 1.03 3.09 10.76
C CYS A 403 1.37 2.18 11.94
N ALA A 404 0.38 1.49 12.52
CA ALA A 404 0.57 0.62 13.66
C ALA A 404 1.56 -0.52 13.39
N PHE A 405 1.65 -0.98 12.14
CA PHE A 405 2.62 -1.98 11.68
C PHE A 405 3.49 -1.39 10.57
N THR A 406 3.25 -1.80 9.32
CA THR A 406 4.15 -1.53 8.20
C THR A 406 3.64 -0.37 7.34
N ALA A 407 4.52 0.50 6.84
CA ALA A 407 4.07 1.54 5.91
C ALA A 407 3.69 0.94 4.55
N ILE A 408 4.57 0.11 3.97
CA ILE A 408 4.31 -0.62 2.72
C ILE A 408 4.67 -2.09 2.89
N ARG A 409 3.67 -2.97 2.80
CA ARG A 409 3.86 -4.42 2.85
C ARG A 409 3.54 -5.03 1.50
N ALA A 410 4.44 -5.88 1.00
CA ALA A 410 4.33 -6.60 -0.25
C ALA A 410 4.54 -8.09 -0.01
N ASN A 411 3.43 -8.80 0.17
CA ASN A 411 3.43 -10.22 0.46
C ASN A 411 3.14 -11.02 -0.81
N SER A 412 4.11 -11.85 -1.20
CA SER A 412 4.02 -12.71 -2.38
C SER A 412 3.68 -11.94 -3.67
N ALA A 413 4.18 -10.69 -3.80
CA ALA A 413 3.91 -9.79 -4.93
C ALA A 413 5.14 -9.68 -5.84
N SER A 414 5.06 -10.25 -7.04
CA SER A 414 6.14 -10.26 -8.03
C SER A 414 6.15 -9.03 -8.93
N ASN A 415 7.31 -8.71 -9.49
CA ASN A 415 7.58 -7.54 -10.32
C ASN A 415 7.09 -6.22 -9.69
N ILE A 416 7.16 -6.14 -8.37
CA ILE A 416 6.69 -4.98 -7.62
C ILE A 416 7.72 -3.86 -7.66
N GLN A 417 7.24 -2.63 -7.78
CA GLN A 417 8.05 -1.41 -7.68
C GLN A 417 7.61 -0.60 -6.48
N ILE A 418 8.54 -0.29 -5.58
CA ILE A 418 8.33 0.52 -4.38
C ILE A 418 9.35 1.65 -4.41
N THR A 419 8.95 2.80 -4.97
CA THR A 419 9.91 3.85 -5.35
C THR A 419 9.53 5.24 -4.85
N GLY A 420 10.48 6.00 -4.30
CA GLY A 420 10.27 7.42 -3.98
C GLY A 420 9.29 7.68 -2.84
N ASN A 421 9.01 6.70 -1.98
CA ASN A 421 8.05 6.86 -0.88
C ASN A 421 8.71 7.47 0.37
N GLN A 422 7.94 8.21 1.16
CA GLN A 422 8.32 8.66 2.48
C GLN A 422 7.56 7.87 3.54
N CYS A 423 8.27 7.02 4.29
CA CYS A 423 7.72 6.17 5.33
C CYS A 423 8.19 6.68 6.70
N GLN A 424 7.27 7.18 7.52
CA GLN A 424 7.59 7.80 8.80
C GLN A 424 6.88 7.12 9.97
N ARG A 425 7.61 6.81 11.04
CA ARG A 425 7.02 6.33 12.31
C ARG A 425 6.16 5.07 12.12
N SER A 426 6.65 4.11 11.35
CA SER A 426 6.04 2.77 11.23
C SER A 426 6.26 1.99 12.53
N GLY A 427 5.21 1.39 13.09
CA GLY A 427 5.31 0.62 14.32
C GLY A 427 6.12 -0.66 14.19
N GLU A 428 6.23 -1.23 12.99
CA GLU A 428 6.99 -2.43 12.67
C GLU A 428 8.06 -2.11 11.60
N THR A 429 7.99 -2.74 10.42
CA THR A 429 8.92 -2.54 9.31
C THR A 429 8.43 -1.40 8.42
N ALA A 430 9.28 -0.51 7.94
CA ALA A 430 8.80 0.54 7.05
C ALA A 430 8.39 -0.02 5.68
N ILE A 431 9.26 -0.81 5.05
CA ILE A 431 9.00 -1.47 3.77
C ILE A 431 9.33 -2.96 3.91
N TYR A 432 8.33 -3.81 3.71
CA TYR A 432 8.47 -5.25 3.90
C TYR A 432 8.07 -6.00 2.62
N VAL A 433 9.03 -6.64 1.97
CA VAL A 433 8.83 -7.53 0.82
C VAL A 433 9.14 -8.96 1.23
N GLU A 434 8.16 -9.84 1.15
CA GLU A 434 8.23 -11.17 1.79
C GLU A 434 7.46 -12.26 1.03
N PHE A 435 7.74 -13.50 1.41
CA PHE A 435 7.19 -14.76 0.90
C PHE A 435 7.52 -15.02 -0.58
N GLU A 436 6.55 -15.54 -1.36
CA GLU A 436 6.75 -16.08 -2.70
C GLU A 436 6.90 -15.00 -3.81
N PHE A 437 7.59 -13.89 -3.52
CA PHE A 437 7.83 -12.83 -4.52
C PHE A 437 9.01 -13.14 -5.45
N GLN A 438 8.98 -12.61 -6.67
CA GLN A 438 10.09 -12.66 -7.62
C GLN A 438 10.15 -11.34 -8.37
N GLY A 439 11.30 -10.67 -8.35
CA GLY A 439 11.43 -9.35 -8.97
C GLY A 439 10.84 -8.27 -8.08
N ALA A 440 11.66 -7.63 -7.26
CA ALA A 440 11.25 -6.49 -6.44
C ALA A 440 12.25 -5.35 -6.59
N LEU A 441 11.75 -4.14 -6.88
CA LEU A 441 12.54 -2.92 -6.91
C LEU A 441 12.13 -2.04 -5.74
N VAL A 442 13.06 -1.77 -4.82
CA VAL A 442 12.87 -0.89 -3.67
C VAL A 442 13.90 0.24 -3.77
N SER A 443 13.51 1.38 -4.34
CA SER A 443 14.47 2.46 -4.62
C SER A 443 14.04 3.84 -4.14
N ASP A 444 15.03 4.66 -3.78
CA ASP A 444 14.84 6.09 -3.51
C ASP A 444 13.81 6.41 -2.40
N ASN A 445 13.58 5.47 -1.48
CA ASN A 445 12.66 5.67 -0.37
C ASN A 445 13.37 6.34 0.82
N MET A 446 12.61 7.16 1.55
CA MET A 446 13.03 7.77 2.81
C MET A 446 12.29 7.11 3.96
N VAL A 447 13.03 6.45 4.84
CA VAL A 447 12.52 5.80 6.06
C VAL A 447 13.03 6.53 7.29
N ASP A 448 12.12 6.95 8.16
CA ASP A 448 12.45 7.69 9.39
C ASP A 448 11.58 7.24 10.57
N GLY A 449 12.17 6.70 11.64
CA GLY A 449 11.44 6.40 12.87
C GLY A 449 10.70 5.07 12.91
N ALA A 450 11.07 4.09 12.07
CA ALA A 450 10.46 2.75 12.08
C ALA A 450 11.14 1.80 13.10
N ALA A 451 10.51 0.67 13.43
CA ALA A 451 11.19 -0.36 14.23
C ALA A 451 12.22 -1.14 13.39
N ASN A 452 11.86 -1.50 12.15
CA ASN A 452 12.79 -1.96 11.13
C ASN A 452 12.69 -1.07 9.88
N GLY A 453 13.78 -0.92 9.14
CA GLY A 453 13.79 -0.11 7.92
C GLY A 453 13.17 -0.87 6.74
N ILE A 454 14.03 -1.50 5.94
CA ILE A 454 13.63 -2.27 4.76
C ILE A 454 13.93 -3.75 5.02
N SER A 455 12.98 -4.64 4.71
CA SER A 455 13.16 -6.08 4.84
C SER A 455 12.79 -6.79 3.54
N ILE A 456 13.75 -7.55 3.00
CA ILE A 456 13.59 -8.50 1.90
C ILE A 456 13.81 -9.89 2.47
N ALA A 457 12.75 -10.67 2.65
CA ALA A 457 12.81 -11.90 3.45
C ALA A 457 11.95 -13.05 2.92
N ASN A 458 12.09 -14.20 3.60
CA ASN A 458 11.40 -15.46 3.35
C ASN A 458 11.82 -16.13 2.04
N PHE A 459 13.12 -16.22 1.84
CA PHE A 459 13.66 -17.03 0.75
C PHE A 459 13.34 -18.53 0.93
N ASP A 460 13.07 -19.01 2.15
CA ASP A 460 12.54 -20.35 2.40
C ASP A 460 11.20 -20.61 1.68
N GLN A 461 10.45 -19.55 1.39
CA GLN A 461 9.21 -19.55 0.60
C GLN A 461 9.47 -19.12 -0.86
N GLY A 462 10.74 -19.04 -1.29
CA GLY A 462 11.11 -18.74 -2.67
C GLY A 462 11.25 -17.27 -3.04
N GLY A 463 11.13 -16.34 -2.08
CA GLY A 463 11.33 -14.89 -2.25
C GLY A 463 12.75 -14.54 -2.72
N ARG A 464 12.89 -13.88 -3.87
CA ARG A 464 14.20 -13.60 -4.49
C ARG A 464 14.15 -12.56 -5.61
N LEU A 465 15.30 -12.22 -6.17
CA LEU A 465 15.48 -11.28 -7.28
C LEU A 465 15.04 -9.86 -6.89
N ALA A 466 15.75 -9.27 -5.93
CA ALA A 466 15.46 -7.92 -5.46
C ALA A 466 16.59 -6.92 -5.72
N SER A 467 16.23 -5.65 -5.85
CA SER A 467 17.16 -4.52 -5.86
C SER A 467 16.72 -3.50 -4.81
N VAL A 468 17.61 -3.20 -3.86
CA VAL A 468 17.40 -2.23 -2.78
C VAL A 468 18.43 -1.12 -2.97
N THR A 469 18.02 0.00 -3.59
CA THR A 469 18.96 1.01 -4.08
C THR A 469 18.61 2.45 -3.72
N GLY A 470 19.61 3.27 -3.39
CA GLY A 470 19.42 4.72 -3.20
C GLY A 470 18.50 5.10 -2.02
N ASN A 471 18.18 4.17 -1.11
CA ASN A 471 17.29 4.45 0.02
C ASN A 471 18.04 5.14 1.15
N VAL A 472 17.32 5.95 1.92
CA VAL A 472 17.79 6.55 3.17
C VAL A 472 16.97 5.97 4.32
N VAL A 473 17.64 5.35 5.29
CA VAL A 473 17.00 4.72 6.46
C VAL A 473 17.61 5.30 7.73
N ARG A 474 16.78 5.87 8.61
CA ARG A 474 17.29 6.48 9.84
C ARG A 474 16.37 6.44 11.06
N ASN A 475 16.98 6.70 12.21
CA ASN A 475 16.31 6.90 13.50
C ASN A 475 15.42 5.70 13.90
N LEU A 476 15.92 4.48 13.74
CA LEU A 476 15.12 3.29 14.04
C LEU A 476 15.01 3.05 15.55
N THR A 477 14.06 2.19 15.95
CA THR A 477 13.82 1.84 17.36
C THR A 477 13.83 0.33 17.58
N LEU A 478 14.21 -0.10 18.79
CA LEU A 478 14.09 -1.50 19.22
C LEU A 478 12.66 -1.88 19.62
N LYS A 479 11.76 -0.90 19.72
CA LYS A 479 10.38 -1.10 20.15
C LYS A 479 9.47 -1.33 18.94
N GLY A 480 8.87 -2.51 18.86
CA GLY A 480 7.80 -2.80 17.92
C GLY A 480 6.45 -3.10 18.60
N PRO A 481 5.45 -3.57 17.84
CA PRO A 481 4.08 -3.76 18.32
C PRO A 481 3.87 -5.10 19.06
N TYR A 482 4.85 -6.00 19.02
CA TYR A 482 4.84 -7.34 19.60
C TYR A 482 6.29 -7.81 19.85
N GLU A 483 6.47 -8.94 20.54
CA GLU A 483 7.78 -9.56 20.67
C GLU A 483 8.17 -10.26 19.35
N HIS A 484 9.24 -9.79 18.71
CA HIS A 484 9.69 -10.29 17.41
C HIS A 484 10.80 -11.32 17.60
N GLU A 485 10.70 -12.49 16.95
CA GLU A 485 11.66 -13.61 17.10
C GLU A 485 13.11 -13.20 16.78
N VAL A 486 13.32 -12.49 15.66
CA VAL A 486 14.63 -11.94 15.27
C VAL A 486 14.96 -10.62 15.98
N GLY A 487 13.95 -9.97 16.58
CA GLY A 487 14.02 -8.62 17.14
C GLY A 487 13.99 -7.46 16.13
N PHE A 488 13.87 -6.24 16.65
CA PHE A 488 13.80 -4.98 15.88
C PHE A 488 15.12 -4.20 15.89
N GLY A 489 15.18 -3.12 15.11
CA GLY A 489 16.30 -2.18 15.05
C GLY A 489 17.22 -2.39 13.86
N ILE A 490 16.76 -3.09 12.82
CA ILE A 490 17.56 -3.42 11.65
C ILE A 490 17.32 -2.38 10.56
N GLY A 491 18.40 -1.82 10.00
CA GLY A 491 18.36 -0.87 8.89
C GLY A 491 17.81 -1.50 7.61
N ILE A 492 18.59 -2.39 7.00
CA ILE A 492 18.18 -3.17 5.83
C ILE A 492 18.44 -4.66 6.09
N ALA A 493 17.40 -5.48 6.04
CA ALA A 493 17.50 -6.93 6.02
C ALA A 493 17.33 -7.44 4.59
N ALA A 494 18.20 -8.33 4.14
CA ALA A 494 18.11 -8.92 2.81
C ALA A 494 18.47 -10.40 2.78
N GLU A 495 17.69 -11.16 2.02
CA GLU A 495 17.90 -12.57 1.68
C GLU A 495 18.00 -12.75 0.15
N ALA A 496 18.41 -13.95 -0.26
CA ALA A 496 18.61 -14.46 -1.63
C ALA A 496 18.45 -13.54 -2.86
N ASP A 497 19.47 -13.55 -3.73
CA ASP A 497 19.53 -12.90 -5.04
C ASP A 497 19.15 -11.41 -4.97
N THR A 498 19.82 -10.69 -4.07
CA THR A 498 19.52 -9.28 -3.78
C THR A 498 20.74 -8.40 -3.97
N LEU A 499 20.57 -7.32 -4.75
CA LEU A 499 21.50 -6.20 -4.83
C LEU A 499 21.11 -5.16 -3.77
N VAL A 500 22.03 -4.80 -2.89
CA VAL A 500 21.89 -3.72 -1.91
C VAL A 500 22.95 -2.66 -2.20
N SER A 501 22.59 -1.54 -2.83
CA SER A 501 23.58 -0.58 -3.29
C SER A 501 23.21 0.89 -3.15
N GLY A 502 24.17 1.73 -2.77
CA GLY A 502 23.98 3.18 -2.71
C GLY A 502 23.01 3.63 -1.61
N ASN A 503 22.76 2.81 -0.59
CA ASN A 503 21.87 3.17 0.51
C ASN A 503 22.64 3.93 1.61
N VAL A 504 21.93 4.79 2.34
CA VAL A 504 22.45 5.50 3.51
C VAL A 504 21.64 5.09 4.74
N ILE A 505 22.32 4.51 5.73
CA ILE A 505 21.72 4.03 6.97
C ILE A 505 22.37 4.77 8.15
N GLU A 506 21.56 5.43 8.98
CA GLU A 506 22.04 6.11 10.19
C GLU A 506 21.15 5.83 11.41
N GLY A 507 21.74 5.34 12.51
CA GLY A 507 20.99 5.14 13.74
C GLY A 507 20.10 3.90 13.71
N ALA A 508 20.63 2.78 13.22
CA ALA A 508 20.00 1.47 13.37
C ALA A 508 20.46 0.85 14.71
N PRO A 509 19.58 0.71 15.72
CA PRO A 509 19.99 0.40 17.09
C PRO A 509 20.36 -1.08 17.31
N ARG A 510 20.10 -1.96 16.35
CA ARG A 510 20.58 -3.36 16.36
C ARG A 510 21.71 -3.53 15.35
N TRP A 511 21.37 -3.57 14.07
CA TRP A 511 22.30 -3.80 12.97
C TRP A 511 22.01 -2.83 11.84
N GLY A 512 23.06 -2.24 11.25
CA GLY A 512 22.92 -1.45 10.04
C GLY A 512 22.31 -2.28 8.91
N MET A 513 22.84 -3.49 8.72
CA MET A 513 22.30 -4.47 7.78
C MET A 513 22.31 -5.88 8.36
N GLN A 514 21.27 -6.66 8.04
CA GLN A 514 21.23 -8.11 8.22
C GLN A 514 21.31 -8.77 6.84
N LEU A 515 22.34 -9.57 6.61
CA LEU A 515 22.59 -10.23 5.33
C LEU A 515 22.40 -11.74 5.50
N GLY A 516 21.24 -12.22 5.06
CA GLY A 516 20.78 -13.60 5.25
C GLY A 516 20.34 -13.93 6.67
N TRP A 517 19.57 -15.00 6.81
CA TRP A 517 19.20 -15.61 8.09
C TRP A 517 19.42 -17.12 8.02
N GLY A 518 20.33 -17.65 8.84
CA GLY A 518 20.75 -19.06 8.73
C GLY A 518 21.18 -19.44 7.29
N PRO A 519 20.62 -20.50 6.67
CA PRO A 519 21.00 -20.91 5.32
C PRO A 519 20.48 -20.00 4.20
N TYR A 520 19.71 -18.95 4.51
CA TYR A 520 19.03 -18.12 3.52
C TYR A 520 19.87 -16.94 2.97
N LEU A 521 21.16 -16.88 3.32
CA LEU A 521 22.12 -16.07 2.58
C LEU A 521 22.39 -16.73 1.22
N ARG A 522 22.17 -16.03 0.10
CA ARG A 522 22.53 -16.54 -1.23
C ARG A 522 22.66 -15.41 -2.25
N ASN A 523 23.76 -15.34 -3.00
CA ASN A 523 23.95 -14.41 -4.12
C ASN A 523 23.63 -12.94 -3.75
N LEU A 524 24.13 -12.46 -2.60
CA LEU A 524 23.98 -11.05 -2.22
C LEU A 524 25.15 -10.22 -2.73
N VAL A 525 24.85 -9.04 -3.25
CA VAL A 525 25.86 -8.01 -3.58
C VAL A 525 25.53 -6.76 -2.77
N VAL A 526 26.43 -6.39 -1.87
CA VAL A 526 26.27 -5.26 -0.94
C VAL A 526 27.40 -4.27 -1.20
N THR A 527 27.09 -3.18 -1.89
CA THR A 527 28.14 -2.27 -2.38
C THR A 527 27.79 -0.79 -2.40
N GLY A 528 28.76 0.06 -2.05
CA GLY A 528 28.61 1.51 -2.12
C GLY A 528 27.62 2.07 -1.10
N ASN A 529 27.38 1.37 0.02
CA ASN A 529 26.49 1.83 1.07
C ASN A 529 27.25 2.62 2.14
N ILE A 530 26.54 3.54 2.80
CA ILE A 530 27.05 4.30 3.95
C ILE A 530 26.26 3.85 5.18
N ILE A 531 26.93 3.27 6.16
CA ILE A 531 26.31 2.81 7.42
C ILE A 531 26.96 3.54 8.59
N ARG A 532 26.15 4.20 9.41
CA ARG A 532 26.60 5.11 10.46
C ARG A 532 25.84 4.84 11.75
N LYS A 533 26.51 4.96 12.90
CA LYS A 533 25.86 4.93 14.23
C LYS A 533 24.98 3.69 14.41
N ALA A 534 25.55 2.53 14.17
CA ALA A 534 24.91 1.24 14.40
C ALA A 534 25.89 0.36 15.17
N PRO A 535 25.49 -0.40 16.21
CA PRO A 535 26.43 -1.24 16.96
C PRO A 535 27.28 -2.13 16.05
N VAL A 536 26.62 -2.84 15.13
CA VAL A 536 27.24 -3.60 14.04
C VAL A 536 26.83 -3.00 12.70
N GLY A 537 27.79 -2.82 11.79
CA GLY A 537 27.53 -2.36 10.42
C GLY A 537 26.73 -3.38 9.62
N CYS A 538 27.30 -4.55 9.37
CA CYS A 538 26.68 -5.70 8.71
C CYS A 538 26.79 -6.94 9.58
N ALA A 539 25.65 -7.51 9.97
CA ALA A 539 25.54 -8.86 10.47
C ALA A 539 25.31 -9.81 9.29
N VAL A 540 26.36 -10.54 8.88
CA VAL A 540 26.29 -11.47 7.74
C VAL A 540 26.19 -12.91 8.22
N SER A 541 25.30 -13.70 7.62
CA SER A 541 25.19 -15.11 7.98
C SER A 541 26.41 -15.91 7.54
N VAL A 542 26.93 -16.71 8.46
CA VAL A 542 27.98 -17.72 8.22
C VAL A 542 27.53 -19.11 8.65
N ALA A 543 26.23 -19.27 8.89
CA ALA A 543 25.62 -20.54 9.27
C ALA A 543 25.83 -21.61 8.18
N LYS A 544 25.76 -22.87 8.61
CA LYS A 544 25.83 -24.00 7.68
C LYS A 544 24.76 -23.86 6.59
N GLY A 545 25.18 -23.92 5.32
CA GLY A 545 24.31 -23.78 4.16
C GLY A 545 24.18 -22.36 3.62
N ALA A 546 24.76 -21.36 4.31
CA ALA A 546 24.86 -20.00 3.78
C ALA A 546 25.66 -19.99 2.47
N GLY A 547 25.06 -19.42 1.43
CA GLY A 547 25.61 -19.26 0.10
C GLY A 547 26.50 -18.01 -0.04
N PRO A 548 26.90 -17.67 -1.28
CA PRO A 548 27.89 -16.63 -1.53
C PRO A 548 27.35 -15.22 -1.31
N ALA A 549 28.21 -14.31 -0.85
CA ALA A 549 27.92 -12.89 -0.78
C ALA A 549 29.18 -12.03 -1.00
N VAL A 550 28.99 -10.86 -1.61
CA VAL A 550 30.03 -9.86 -1.85
C VAL A 550 29.67 -8.60 -1.08
N ILE A 551 30.53 -8.19 -0.15
CA ILE A 551 30.37 -7.00 0.69
C ILE A 551 31.56 -6.09 0.44
N THR A 552 31.40 -5.09 -0.42
CA THR A 552 32.53 -4.30 -0.91
C THR A 552 32.24 -2.83 -1.12
N ASP A 553 33.27 -1.99 -1.00
CA ASP A 553 33.20 -0.55 -1.28
C ASP A 553 32.15 0.18 -0.40
N ASN A 554 31.87 -0.34 0.80
CA ASN A 554 30.98 0.31 1.77
C ASN A 554 31.78 1.19 2.74
N VAL A 555 31.11 2.20 3.32
CA VAL A 555 31.67 3.09 4.34
C VAL A 555 30.94 2.85 5.66
N PHE A 556 31.68 2.40 6.66
CA PHE A 556 31.21 2.18 8.02
C PHE A 556 31.79 3.25 8.93
N GLN A 557 30.93 3.89 9.71
CA GLN A 557 31.35 4.88 10.69
C GLN A 557 30.61 4.71 12.01
N GLU A 558 31.33 4.84 13.13
CA GLU A 558 30.74 4.73 14.47
C GLU A 558 30.01 3.38 14.65
N THR A 559 30.67 2.28 14.28
CA THR A 559 30.21 0.89 14.45
C THR A 559 31.04 0.16 15.52
N PRO A 560 30.78 0.42 16.82
CA PRO A 560 31.70 0.05 17.91
C PRO A 560 31.91 -1.46 18.09
N ASP A 561 30.95 -2.30 17.68
CA ASP A 561 31.07 -3.76 17.80
C ASP A 561 31.73 -4.41 16.58
N GLY A 562 31.75 -3.71 15.44
CA GLY A 562 32.36 -4.16 14.18
C GLY A 562 31.63 -3.66 12.94
N ALA A 563 32.38 -3.47 11.86
CA ALA A 563 31.85 -3.11 10.54
C ALA A 563 31.18 -4.31 9.87
N VAL A 564 31.86 -5.46 9.76
CA VAL A 564 31.29 -6.69 9.19
C VAL A 564 31.59 -7.87 10.10
N LEU A 565 30.53 -8.48 10.64
CA LEU A 565 30.63 -9.59 11.59
C LEU A 565 29.78 -10.77 11.11
N GLY A 566 30.31 -11.98 11.31
CA GLY A 566 29.68 -13.25 11.00
C GLY A 566 28.77 -13.75 12.12
N PHE A 567 27.57 -14.19 11.75
CA PHE A 567 26.54 -14.69 12.65
C PHE A 567 26.01 -16.08 12.25
N GLU A 568 25.73 -16.90 13.26
CA GLU A 568 24.86 -18.08 13.16
C GLU A 568 23.50 -17.71 13.78
N TRP A 569 22.53 -17.37 12.92
CA TRP A 569 21.26 -16.74 13.34
C TRP A 569 21.52 -15.44 14.12
N ASP A 570 21.19 -15.39 15.41
CA ASP A 570 21.40 -14.23 16.29
C ASP A 570 22.75 -14.28 17.03
N LYS A 571 23.48 -15.39 16.96
CA LYS A 571 24.74 -15.58 17.66
C LYS A 571 25.93 -15.09 16.84
N LYS A 572 26.66 -14.10 17.36
CA LYS A 572 27.95 -13.67 16.79
C LYS A 572 28.99 -14.79 16.93
N VAL A 573 29.66 -15.16 15.83
CA VAL A 573 30.66 -16.25 15.82
C VAL A 573 32.02 -15.85 15.21
N SER A 574 32.16 -14.64 14.66
CA SER A 574 33.43 -14.14 14.14
C SER A 574 33.91 -12.86 14.83
N GLY A 575 35.19 -12.54 14.60
CA GLY A 575 35.71 -11.17 14.75
C GLY A 575 35.42 -10.32 13.51
N GLU A 576 36.07 -9.15 13.41
CA GLU A 576 35.96 -8.23 12.27
C GLU A 576 36.42 -8.91 10.97
N LEU A 577 35.55 -8.86 9.95
CA LEU A 577 35.81 -9.45 8.63
C LEU A 577 36.27 -8.41 7.61
N ALA A 578 35.96 -7.12 7.79
CA ALA A 578 36.26 -6.08 6.79
C ALA A 578 37.73 -5.64 6.75
N THR A 579 38.52 -5.91 7.79
CA THR A 579 39.97 -5.64 7.83
C THR A 579 40.81 -6.89 7.61
N ALA A 580 40.20 -8.07 7.56
CA ALA A 580 40.92 -9.30 7.29
C ALA A 580 41.33 -9.33 5.81
N GLY A 581 42.63 -9.47 5.52
CA GLY A 581 43.13 -9.54 4.13
C GLY A 581 42.55 -10.70 3.32
N SER A 582 41.92 -11.67 3.98
CA SER A 582 41.08 -12.73 3.40
C SER A 582 40.04 -13.18 4.44
N SER A 583 38.78 -13.33 4.03
CA SER A 583 37.72 -13.89 4.89
C SER A 583 38.01 -15.38 5.21
N PRO A 584 37.86 -15.83 6.47
CA PRO A 584 37.93 -17.26 6.81
C PRO A 584 36.75 -18.07 6.25
N TYR A 585 35.70 -17.38 5.80
CA TYR A 585 34.52 -17.95 5.16
C TYR A 585 34.65 -17.84 3.65
N GLY A 586 34.93 -18.96 2.97
CA GLY A 586 35.21 -18.99 1.53
C GLY A 586 34.05 -18.57 0.62
N GLN A 587 32.81 -18.57 1.14
CA GLN A 587 31.64 -18.05 0.44
C GLN A 587 31.52 -16.51 0.50
N LEU A 588 32.28 -15.85 1.37
CA LEU A 588 32.22 -14.40 1.54
C LEU A 588 33.40 -13.72 0.88
N THR A 589 33.11 -12.72 0.05
CA THR A 589 34.09 -11.72 -0.39
C THR A 589 33.85 -10.43 0.38
N VAL A 590 34.76 -10.07 1.27
CA VAL A 590 34.68 -8.84 2.08
C VAL A 590 35.95 -8.03 1.85
N GLU A 591 35.85 -6.95 1.07
CA GLU A 591 37.03 -6.19 0.64
C GLU A 591 36.71 -4.74 0.31
N ARG A 592 37.72 -3.87 0.33
CA ARG A 592 37.63 -2.43 -0.01
C ARG A 592 36.60 -1.63 0.79
N ASN A 593 36.16 -2.15 1.94
CA ASN A 593 35.33 -1.41 2.87
C ASN A 593 36.18 -0.40 3.67
N ARG A 594 35.63 0.78 3.95
CA ARG A 594 36.28 1.79 4.79
C ARG A 594 35.62 1.82 6.15
N ILE A 595 36.43 1.86 7.20
CA ILE A 595 35.99 1.89 8.60
C ILE A 595 36.62 3.13 9.26
N SER A 596 35.84 3.93 9.97
CA SER A 596 36.31 5.14 10.66
C SER A 596 35.59 5.44 11.97
#